data_AF-A0A2T3MYR4-F1
#
_entry.id   AF-A0A2T3MYR4-F1
#
_cell.length_a   1.000
_cell.length_b   1.000
_cell.length_c   1.000
_cell.angle_alpha   90.00
_cell.angle_beta   90.00
_cell.angle_gamma   90.00
#
_symmetry.space_group_name_H-M   'P 1'
#
loop_
_entity.id
_entity.type
_entity.pdbx_description
1 polymer ?
#
loop_
_entity_poly.entity_id
_entity_poly.type
_entity_poly.pdbx_seq_one_letter_code
_entity_poly.pdbx_strand_id
1 'polypeptide(L)'
;MKARLIIIVMLSLSAISCTSADYKDYRLFPREYVSNEEYDSIYHYGYNQGCESALNTKGQTGMDYLKDVALDGSNTRFNEGWDAGNKACKEGVRRGMYDL
;
A
#
# COMPACT_ATOMS: atom_id res chain seq x y z
N MET A 1 -15.65 6.13 50.73
CA MET A 1 -14.29 6.43 50.21
C MET A 1 -13.72 5.33 49.31
N LYS A 2 -13.95 4.04 49.59
CA LYS A 2 -13.42 2.90 48.80
C LYS A 2 -13.95 2.79 47.36
N ALA A 3 -15.24 3.11 47.13
CA ALA A 3 -15.84 3.05 45.78
C ALA A 3 -15.32 4.12 44.80
N ARG A 4 -14.86 5.28 45.30
CA ARG A 4 -14.29 6.35 44.46
C ARG A 4 -12.91 5.99 43.91
N LEU A 5 -12.12 5.23 44.67
CA LEU A 5 -10.82 4.72 44.24
C LEU A 5 -10.95 3.67 43.13
N ILE A 6 -11.99 2.82 43.17
CA ILE A 6 -12.23 1.77 42.16
C ILE A 6 -12.61 2.38 40.80
N ILE A 7 -13.40 3.46 40.80
CA ILE A 7 -13.83 4.14 39.56
C ILE A 7 -12.63 4.83 38.86
N ILE A 8 -11.71 5.41 39.63
CA ILE A 8 -10.50 6.07 39.08
C ILE A 8 -9.54 5.03 38.47
N VAL A 9 -9.44 3.84 39.06
CA VAL A 9 -8.61 2.76 38.52
C VAL A 9 -9.17 2.23 37.19
N MET A 10 -10.49 2.04 37.07
CA MET A 10 -11.09 1.58 35.81
C MET A 10 -11.00 2.60 34.67
N LEU A 11 -11.09 3.90 34.96
CA LEU A 11 -10.98 4.95 33.94
C LEU A 11 -9.58 5.06 33.31
N SER A 12 -8.54 4.55 34.00
CA SER A 12 -7.15 4.59 33.52
C SER A 12 -6.80 3.45 32.56
N LEU A 13 -7.61 2.39 32.49
CA LEU A 13 -7.34 1.21 31.66
C LEU A 13 -7.89 1.29 30.22
N SER A 14 -8.60 2.35 29.86
CA SER A 14 -9.19 2.52 28.52
C SER A 14 -8.25 3.15 27.48
N ALA A 15 -7.00 3.46 27.83
CA ALA A 15 -6.06 4.15 26.94
C ALA A 15 -5.12 3.22 26.14
N ILE A 16 -5.23 1.90 26.26
CA ILE A 16 -4.34 0.95 25.55
C ILE A 16 -5.14 0.05 24.62
N SER A 17 -5.80 0.66 23.64
CA SER A 17 -6.29 -0.08 22.47
C SER A 17 -6.29 0.80 21.21
N CYS A 18 -5.25 1.61 21.03
CA CYS A 18 -4.79 1.89 19.68
C CYS A 18 -4.09 0.63 19.19
N THR A 19 -4.85 -0.23 18.51
CA THR A 19 -4.29 -1.20 17.58
C THR A 19 -3.40 -0.43 16.62
N SER A 20 -2.09 -0.47 16.86
CA SER A 20 -1.13 -0.10 15.85
C SER A 20 -1.26 -1.17 14.78
N ALA A 21 -2.04 -0.89 13.74
CA ALA A 21 -1.84 -1.56 12.47
C ALA A 21 -0.33 -1.44 12.19
N ASP A 22 0.34 -2.59 12.10
CA ASP A 22 1.79 -2.67 11.96
C ASP A 22 2.17 -2.14 10.57
N TYR A 23 2.20 -0.82 10.46
CA TYR A 23 2.53 -0.05 9.26
C TYR A 23 4.06 0.10 9.15
N LYS A 24 4.81 -0.89 9.68
CA LYS A 24 6.27 -0.79 9.78
C LYS A 24 7.01 -0.90 8.46
N ASP A 25 6.32 -1.12 7.35
CA ASP A 25 6.99 -1.09 6.05
C ASP A 25 6.14 -0.58 4.89
N TYR A 26 5.14 0.27 5.14
CA TYR A 26 4.58 1.05 4.04
C TYR A 26 5.48 2.25 3.80
N ARG A 27 6.24 2.20 2.70
CA ARG A 27 7.04 3.33 2.25
C ARG A 27 6.48 3.81 0.93
N LEU A 28 6.05 5.08 0.90
CA LEU A 28 5.63 5.74 -0.32
C LEU A 28 6.78 5.82 -1.34
N PHE A 29 8.02 5.83 -0.85
CA PHE A 29 9.25 5.85 -1.66
C PHE A 29 10.30 4.90 -1.07
N PRO A 30 11.09 4.19 -1.90
CA PRO A 30 12.15 3.29 -1.43
C PRO A 30 13.21 4.00 -0.56
N ARG A 31 13.89 3.23 0.31
CA ARG A 31 14.97 3.73 1.20
C ARG A 31 16.22 4.17 0.48
N GLU A 32 16.44 3.65 -0.71
CA GLU A 32 17.63 3.89 -1.49
C GLU A 32 17.15 4.43 -2.83
N TYR A 33 17.54 5.67 -3.14
CA TYR A 33 17.52 6.11 -4.52
C TYR A 33 18.54 5.25 -5.24
N VAL A 34 18.10 4.16 -5.85
CA VAL A 34 18.92 3.35 -6.75
C VAL A 34 19.14 4.21 -8.00
N SER A 35 20.14 5.10 -7.93
CA SER A 35 20.45 6.07 -8.99
C SER A 35 21.04 5.44 -10.26
N ASN A 36 21.19 4.12 -10.26
CA ASN A 36 21.97 3.37 -11.26
C ASN A 36 21.05 2.57 -12.21
N GLU A 37 19.77 2.47 -11.89
CA GLU A 37 18.74 1.95 -12.79
C GLU A 37 18.17 3.16 -13.53
N GLU A 38 18.29 3.19 -14.86
CA GLU A 38 17.61 4.18 -15.69
C GLU A 38 16.11 4.08 -15.37
N TYR A 39 15.61 5.02 -14.56
CA TYR A 39 14.24 5.02 -14.05
C TYR A 39 13.29 4.87 -15.22
N ASP A 40 12.80 3.65 -15.41
CA ASP A 40 11.66 3.40 -16.25
C ASP A 40 10.42 3.85 -15.46
N SER A 41 10.34 5.16 -15.28
CA SER A 41 9.37 5.83 -14.42
C SER A 41 7.95 5.50 -14.85
N ILE A 42 7.75 5.24 -16.15
CA ILE A 42 6.48 4.87 -16.74
C ILE A 42 6.10 3.41 -16.40
N TYR A 43 7.03 2.47 -16.45
CA TYR A 43 6.76 1.10 -15.99
C TYR A 43 6.41 1.06 -14.50
N HIS A 44 7.19 1.75 -13.66
CA HIS A 44 6.94 1.81 -12.22
C HIS A 44 5.61 2.48 -11.90
N TYR A 45 5.26 3.54 -12.64
CA TYR A 45 3.96 4.20 -12.53
C TYR A 45 2.82 3.24 -12.88
N GLY A 46 2.95 2.49 -13.97
CA GLY A 46 2.02 1.42 -14.33
C GLY A 46 1.92 0.36 -13.23
N TYR A 47 3.05 -0.15 -12.75
CA TYR A 47 3.13 -1.18 -11.72
C TYR A 47 2.37 -0.80 -10.45
N ASN A 48 2.59 0.41 -9.94
CA ASN A 48 1.90 0.87 -8.73
C ASN A 48 0.38 0.92 -8.92
N GLN A 49 -0.09 1.47 -10.05
CA GLN A 49 -1.52 1.53 -10.38
C GLN A 49 -2.14 0.14 -10.56
N GLY A 50 -1.41 -0.78 -11.20
CA GLY A 50 -1.84 -2.16 -11.38
C GLY A 50 -2.01 -2.88 -10.05
N CYS A 51 -1.04 -2.72 -9.15
CA CYS A 51 -1.09 -3.30 -7.81
C CYS A 51 -2.25 -2.71 -6.99
N GLU A 52 -2.45 -1.40 -7.01
CA GLU A 52 -3.56 -0.75 -6.31
C GLU A 52 -4.92 -1.22 -6.83
N SER A 53 -5.05 -1.36 -8.14
CA SER A 53 -6.22 -1.93 -8.79
C SER A 53 -6.51 -3.36 -8.32
N ALA A 54 -5.49 -4.22 -8.24
CA ALA A 54 -5.65 -5.58 -7.73
C ALA A 54 -6.10 -5.60 -6.26
N LEU A 55 -5.52 -4.75 -5.42
CA LEU A 55 -5.85 -4.69 -3.98
C LEU A 55 -7.25 -4.10 -3.74
N ASN A 56 -7.70 -3.16 -4.58
CA ASN A 56 -9.08 -2.69 -4.58
C ASN A 56 -10.08 -3.83 -4.85
N THR A 57 -9.80 -4.74 -5.80
CA THR A 57 -10.67 -5.91 -6.04
C THR A 57 -10.77 -6.87 -4.85
N LYS A 58 -9.85 -6.77 -3.89
CA LYS A 58 -9.87 -7.52 -2.62
C LYS A 58 -10.57 -6.78 -1.48
N GLY A 59 -11.08 -5.58 -1.73
CA GLY A 59 -11.74 -4.75 -0.73
C GLY A 59 -10.79 -4.12 0.28
N GLN A 60 -9.51 -3.95 -0.07
CA GLN A 60 -8.59 -3.20 0.81
C GLN A 60 -8.99 -1.73 0.86
N THR A 61 -9.12 -1.20 2.08
CA THR A 61 -9.53 0.18 2.32
C THR A 61 -8.47 1.17 1.82
N GLY A 62 -8.91 2.20 1.09
CA GLY A 62 -8.02 3.25 0.56
C GLY A 62 -7.30 2.89 -0.73
N MET A 63 -7.72 1.81 -1.40
CA MET A 63 -7.18 1.41 -2.70
C MET A 63 -8.20 1.72 -3.80
N ASP A 64 -7.77 2.40 -4.84
CA ASP A 64 -8.61 2.73 -5.98
C ASP A 64 -8.28 1.82 -7.18
N TYR A 65 -9.28 1.53 -8.02
CA TYR A 65 -8.99 1.01 -9.35
C TYR A 65 -8.42 2.17 -10.18
N LEU A 66 -7.16 2.05 -10.55
CA LEU A 66 -6.41 3.07 -11.25
C LEU A 66 -5.77 2.46 -12.48
N LYS A 67 -6.19 2.94 -13.64
CA LYS A 67 -5.45 2.78 -14.90
C LYS A 67 -5.53 4.10 -15.64
N ASP A 68 -4.39 4.77 -15.78
CA ASP A 68 -4.28 6.07 -16.46
C ASP A 68 -4.73 5.93 -17.91
N VAL A 69 -5.85 6.58 -18.24
CA VAL A 69 -6.49 6.53 -19.57
C VAL A 69 -5.67 7.20 -20.66
N ALA A 70 -4.77 8.12 -20.32
CA ALA A 70 -3.88 8.75 -21.30
C ALA A 70 -2.76 7.78 -21.74
N LEU A 71 -2.38 6.84 -20.87
CA LEU A 71 -1.30 5.87 -21.08
C LEU A 71 -1.80 4.46 -21.42
N ASP A 72 -3.05 4.14 -21.08
CA ASP A 72 -3.69 2.87 -21.41
C ASP A 72 -3.76 2.66 -22.92
N GLY A 73 -3.20 1.53 -23.38
CA GLY A 73 -3.07 1.19 -24.80
C GLY A 73 -2.11 2.07 -25.63
N SER A 74 -1.65 3.21 -25.12
CA SER A 74 -0.79 4.16 -25.86
C SER A 74 0.69 4.02 -25.51
N ASN A 75 1.01 3.61 -24.27
CA ASN A 75 2.38 3.44 -23.81
C ASN A 75 2.63 1.99 -23.39
N THR A 76 3.36 1.23 -24.20
CA THR A 76 3.64 -0.20 -23.95
C THR A 76 4.25 -0.43 -22.57
N ARG A 77 5.20 0.41 -22.17
CA ARG A 77 5.94 0.29 -20.91
C ARG A 77 5.04 0.49 -19.68
N PHE A 78 4.10 1.44 -19.78
CA PHE A 78 3.06 1.64 -18.76
C PHE A 78 2.17 0.40 -18.62
N ASN A 79 1.70 -0.12 -19.75
CA ASN A 79 0.76 -1.25 -19.76
C ASN A 79 1.42 -2.53 -19.23
N GLU A 80 2.67 -2.81 -19.63
CA GLU A 80 3.46 -3.92 -19.09
C GLU A 80 3.67 -3.79 -17.58
N GLY A 81 3.98 -2.58 -17.10
CA GLY A 81 4.09 -2.28 -15.67
C GLY A 81 2.77 -2.57 -14.95
N TRP A 82 1.66 -2.06 -15.47
CA TRP A 82 0.32 -2.25 -14.91
C TRP A 82 -0.05 -3.72 -14.78
N ASP A 83 0.16 -4.51 -15.83
CA ASP A 83 -0.11 -5.95 -15.81
C ASP A 83 0.76 -6.68 -14.79
N ALA A 84 2.05 -6.34 -14.72
CA ALA A 84 2.98 -6.92 -13.75
C ALA A 84 2.58 -6.61 -12.30
N GLY A 85 2.25 -5.35 -12.00
CA GLY A 85 1.80 -4.93 -10.67
C GLY A 85 0.48 -5.55 -10.26
N ASN A 86 -0.48 -5.64 -11.20
CA ASN A 86 -1.77 -6.30 -10.96
C ASN A 86 -1.57 -7.76 -10.60
N LYS A 87 -0.72 -8.47 -11.36
CA LYS A 87 -0.37 -9.87 -11.09
C LYS A 87 0.33 -10.03 -9.73
N ALA A 88 1.28 -9.16 -9.40
CA ALA A 88 2.05 -9.25 -8.17
C ALA A 88 1.19 -9.11 -6.90
N CYS A 89 0.17 -8.26 -6.94
CA CYS A 89 -0.69 -7.96 -5.79
C CYS A 89 -2.03 -8.70 -5.79
N LYS A 90 -2.24 -9.62 -6.75
CA LYS A 90 -3.50 -10.37 -6.93
C LYS A 90 -3.92 -11.22 -5.73
N GLU A 91 -2.97 -11.58 -4.87
CA GLU A 91 -3.21 -12.35 -3.64
C GLU A 91 -3.68 -11.48 -2.47
N GLY A 92 -3.77 -10.16 -2.63
CA GLY A 92 -4.20 -9.25 -1.56
C GLY A 92 -3.04 -8.74 -0.70
N VAL A 93 -1.79 -8.98 -1.11
CA VAL A 93 -0.58 -8.48 -0.43
C VAL A 93 0.16 -7.57 -1.40
N ARG A 94 0.51 -6.36 -0.95
CA ARG A 94 1.35 -5.43 -1.73
C ARG A 94 2.75 -6.03 -1.83
N ARG A 95 3.24 -6.25 -3.05
CA ARG A 95 4.61 -6.67 -3.32
C ARG A 95 5.33 -5.54 -4.04
N GLY A 96 6.43 -5.05 -3.48
CA GLY A 96 7.29 -4.11 -4.17
C GLY A 96 7.89 -4.77 -5.41
N MET A 97 8.12 -4.00 -6.47
CA MET A 97 8.73 -4.51 -7.71
C MET A 97 10.08 -5.22 -7.46
N TYR A 98 10.81 -4.80 -6.42
CA TYR A 98 12.12 -5.33 -6.05
C TYR A 98 12.05 -6.42 -4.96
N ASP A 99 10.85 -6.77 -4.50
CA ASP A 99 10.62 -7.78 -3.45
C ASP A 99 10.24 -9.16 -4.05
N LEU A 100 10.69 -9.44 -5.28
CA LEU A 100 10.44 -10.69 -6.00
C LEU A 100 11.33 -11.85 -5.53
#